data_AF-A0A9Q3C8D7-F1
#
_entry.id   AF-A0A9Q3C8D7-F1
#
_cell.length_a   1.000
_cell.length_b   1.000
_cell.length_c   1.000
_cell.angle_alpha   90.00
_cell.angle_beta   90.00
_cell.angle_gamma   90.00
#
_symmetry.space_group_name_H-M   'P 1'
#
loop_
_entity.id
_entity.type
_entity.pdbx_description
1 polymer ?
#
loop_
_entity_poly.entity_id
_entity_poly.type
_entity_poly.pdbx_seq_one_letter_code
_entity_poly.pdbx_strand_id
1 'polypeptide(L)'
;MLRRPPYPESLETRKEIEKHINELLDMDVIRKIGHNEIVEITTPVLITWNYGKSRLCGDFRALKYYTEADRYPIPRIHHALDKLEKYKYIPRWIV
;
A
#
# COMPACT_ATOMS: atom_id res chain seq x y z
N MET A 1 2.58 -19.25 10.23
CA MET A 1 1.39 -18.41 10.41
C MET A 1 1.85 -17.01 10.82
N LEU A 2 1.68 -16.01 9.97
CA LEU A 2 2.15 -14.64 10.23
C LEU A 2 1.04 -13.87 10.93
N ARG A 3 1.01 -13.88 12.27
CA ARG A 3 0.05 -13.08 13.04
C ARG A 3 0.81 -12.06 13.86
N ARG A 4 0.63 -10.78 13.55
CA ARG A 4 1.21 -9.67 14.30
C ARG A 4 0.09 -8.85 14.95
N PRO A 5 0.19 -8.57 16.26
CA PRO A 5 -0.79 -7.71 16.91
C PRO A 5 -0.69 -6.28 16.35
N PRO A 6 -1.77 -5.50 16.42
CA PRO A 6 -1.74 -4.08 16.10
C PRO A 6 -0.78 -3.35 17.05
N TYR A 7 -0.14 -2.29 16.54
CA TYR A 7 0.69 -1.43 17.37
C TYR A 7 -0.19 -0.60 18.33
N PRO A 8 0.32 -0.26 19.52
CA PRO A 8 -0.38 0.64 20.42
C PRO A 8 -0.35 2.06 19.83
N GLU A 9 -1.54 2.63 19.62
CA GLU A 9 -1.71 3.94 18.97
C GLU A 9 -2.48 4.90 19.87
N SER A 10 -2.22 6.20 19.67
CA SER A 10 -2.97 7.27 20.33
C SER A 10 -4.43 7.30 19.86
N LEU A 11 -5.31 7.94 20.65
CA LEU A 11 -6.72 8.10 20.30
C LEU A 11 -6.90 8.88 18.99
N GLU A 12 -6.07 9.90 18.75
CA GLU A 12 -6.10 10.68 17.51
C GLU A 12 -5.71 9.83 16.30
N THR A 13 -4.62 9.06 16.42
CA THR A 13 -4.19 8.16 15.34
C THR A 13 -5.25 7.10 15.04
N ARG A 14 -5.91 6.55 16.06
CA ARG A 14 -7.01 5.59 15.89
C ARG A 14 -8.18 6.16 15.09
N LYS A 15 -8.58 7.41 15.36
CA LYS A 15 -9.65 8.08 14.60
C LYS A 15 -9.28 8.22 13.12
N GLU A 16 -8.04 8.61 12.84
CA GLU A 16 -7.55 8.72 11.46
C GLU A 16 -7.46 7.35 10.77
N ILE A 17 -7.02 6.31 11.48
CA ILE A 17 -7.03 4.93 10.96
C ILE A 17 -8.46 4.54 10.55
N GLU A 18 -9.44 4.77 11.43
CA GLU A 18 -10.83 4.40 11.18
C GLU A 18 -11.42 5.17 9.99
N LYS A 19 -11.10 6.46 9.87
CA LYS A 19 -11.46 7.28 8.71
C LYS A 19 -10.94 6.68 7.41
N HIS A 20 -9.63 6.40 7.33
CA HIS A 20 -9.01 5.78 6.15
C HIS A 20 -9.58 4.39 5.84
N ILE A 21 -9.87 3.58 6.85
CA ILE A 21 -10.49 2.26 6.66
C ILE A 21 -11.90 2.41 6.05
N ASN A 22 -12.70 3.36 6.53
CA ASN A 22 -14.04 3.59 5.99
C ASN A 22 -13.98 4.09 4.54
N GLU A 23 -13.05 4.98 4.21
CA GLU A 23 -12.81 5.42 2.83
C GLU A 23 -12.44 4.24 1.91
N LEU A 24 -11.56 3.34 2.37
CA LEU A 24 -11.18 2.15 1.59
C LEU A 24 -12.31 1.12 1.45
N LEU A 25 -13.21 1.03 2.43
CA LEU A 25 -14.42 0.20 2.37
C LEU A 25 -15.42 0.77 1.36
N ASP A 26 -15.59 2.10 1.33
CA ASP A 26 -16.47 2.79 0.38
C ASP A 26 -15.97 2.65 -1.06
N MET A 27 -14.65 2.71 -1.26
CA MET A 27 -14.01 2.48 -2.55
C MET A 27 -13.95 1.00 -2.97
N ASP A 28 -14.47 0.08 -2.17
CA ASP A 28 -14.43 -1.38 -2.40
C ASP A 28 -13.01 -1.95 -2.60
N VAL A 29 -12.01 -1.27 -2.02
CA VAL A 29 -10.59 -1.71 -2.08
C VAL A 29 -10.31 -2.79 -1.04
N ILE A 30 -11.01 -2.74 0.10
CA ILE A 30 -10.89 -3.71 1.19
C ILE A 30 -12.27 -4.24 1.57
N ARG A 31 -12.32 -5.46 2.13
CA ARG A 31 -13.54 -6.06 2.68
C ARG A 31 -13.37 -6.43 4.14
N LYS A 32 -14.47 -6.41 4.89
CA LYS A 32 -14.53 -7.02 6.21
C LYS A 32 -14.54 -8.54 6.06
N ILE A 33 -13.74 -9.21 6.88
CA ILE A 33 -13.66 -10.66 6.91
C ILE A 33 -14.75 -11.20 7.83
N GLY A 34 -15.52 -12.18 7.36
CA GLY A 34 -16.60 -12.79 8.14
C GLY A 34 -16.08 -13.67 9.28
N HIS A 35 -16.90 -13.89 10.31
CA HIS A 35 -16.58 -14.73 11.46
C HIS A 35 -16.25 -16.19 11.09
N ASN A 36 -16.71 -16.68 9.94
CA ASN A 36 -16.45 -18.03 9.44
C ASN A 36 -15.17 -18.15 8.60
N GLU A 37 -14.48 -17.06 8.29
CA GLU A 37 -13.26 -17.09 7.47
C GLU A 37 -12.01 -17.14 8.36
N ILE A 38 -11.19 -18.18 8.15
CA ILE A 38 -9.92 -18.33 8.88
C ILE A 38 -8.86 -17.47 8.19
N VAL A 39 -8.34 -16.48 8.92
CA VAL A 39 -7.23 -15.65 8.47
C VAL A 39 -5.91 -16.21 8.98
N GLU A 40 -5.07 -16.65 8.05
CA GLU A 40 -3.74 -17.20 8.34
C GLU A 40 -2.66 -16.12 8.48
N ILE A 41 -2.91 -14.94 7.91
CA ILE A 41 -1.95 -13.84 7.81
C ILE A 41 -2.59 -12.53 8.29
N THR A 42 -1.97 -11.87 9.25
CA THR A 42 -2.39 -10.57 9.78
C THR A 42 -1.18 -9.67 9.95
N THR A 43 -1.18 -8.55 9.24
CA THR A 43 -0.15 -7.52 9.31
C THR A 43 -0.74 -6.24 9.94
N PRO A 44 -0.03 -5.60 10.89
CA PRO A 44 -0.49 -4.38 11.51
C PRO A 44 -0.40 -3.21 10.53
N VAL A 45 -1.18 -2.18 10.82
CA VAL A 45 -1.25 -0.94 10.04
C VAL A 45 -0.85 0.22 10.96
N LEU A 46 -0.21 1.22 10.37
CA LEU A 46 0.25 2.44 11.04
C LEU A 46 -0.09 3.68 10.20
N ILE A 47 -0.17 4.84 10.84
CA ILE A 47 -0.34 6.12 10.15
C ILE A 47 0.99 6.84 10.05
N THR A 48 1.30 7.33 8.84
CA THR A 48 2.39 8.27 8.62
C THR A 48 1.84 9.64 8.31
N TRP A 49 2.39 10.66 8.96
CA TRP A 49 2.00 12.05 8.74
C TRP A 49 2.99 12.71 7.80
N ASN A 50 2.49 13.35 6.75
CA ASN A 50 3.32 14.09 5.81
C ASN A 50 2.59 15.32 5.26
N TYR A 51 3.21 16.50 5.34
CA TYR A 51 2.66 17.79 4.88
C TYR A 51 1.21 18.03 5.34
N GLY A 52 0.90 17.72 6.59
CA GLY A 52 -0.45 17.88 7.16
C GLY A 52 -1.49 16.85 6.70
N LYS A 53 -1.09 15.83 5.93
CA LYS A 53 -1.93 14.72 5.51
C LYS A 53 -1.50 13.43 6.20
N SER A 54 -2.47 12.64 6.64
CA SER A 54 -2.26 11.29 7.16
C SER A 54 -2.28 10.28 5.99
N ARG A 55 -1.46 9.23 6.10
CA ARG A 55 -1.43 8.10 5.15
C ARG A 55 -1.46 6.80 5.92
N LEU A 56 -2.36 5.90 5.53
CA LEU A 56 -2.44 4.54 6.03
C LEU A 56 -1.33 3.67 5.41
N CYS A 57 -0.49 3.05 6.23
CA CYS A 57 0.63 2.23 5.80
C CYS A 57 0.58 0.84 6.46
N GLY A 58 0.55 -0.23 5.66
CA GLY A 58 0.66 -1.60 6.18
C GLY A 58 2.11 -2.03 6.42
N ASP A 59 2.40 -2.67 7.54
CA ASP A 59 3.72 -3.25 7.80
C ASP A 59 3.84 -4.64 7.15
N PHE A 60 4.25 -4.65 5.88
CA PHE A 60 4.47 -5.87 5.10
C PHE A 60 5.91 -6.40 5.18
N ARG A 61 6.75 -5.90 6.10
CA ARG A 61 8.16 -6.32 6.19
C ARG A 61 8.29 -7.82 6.46
N ALA A 62 7.42 -8.37 7.30
CA ALA A 62 7.41 -9.81 7.55
C ALA A 62 6.84 -10.60 6.37
N LEU A 63 5.80 -10.07 5.72
CA LEU A 63 5.17 -10.72 4.57
C LEU A 63 6.17 -10.95 3.43
N LYS A 64 7.11 -10.01 3.23
CA LYS A 64 8.17 -10.11 2.23
C LYS A 64 8.97 -11.42 2.31
N TYR A 65 9.16 -12.00 3.50
CA TYR A 65 9.92 -13.25 3.66
C TYR A 65 9.10 -14.51 3.30
N TYR A 66 7.78 -14.40 3.25
CA TYR A 66 6.87 -15.50 2.89
C TYR A 66 6.49 -15.49 1.41
N THR A 67 6.64 -14.35 0.74
CA THR A 67 6.29 -14.18 -0.69
C THR A 67 7.52 -14.35 -1.57
N GLU A 68 7.40 -15.13 -2.65
CA GLU A 68 8.36 -15.11 -3.73
C GLU A 68 8.24 -13.80 -4.51
N ALA A 69 9.38 -13.18 -4.85
CA ALA A 69 9.38 -11.94 -5.59
C ALA A 69 9.06 -12.19 -7.07
N ASP A 70 7.96 -11.63 -7.57
CA ASP A 70 7.67 -11.62 -9.00
C ASP A 70 8.66 -10.69 -9.73
N ARG A 71 9.51 -11.26 -10.57
CA ARG A 71 10.55 -10.54 -11.32
C ARG A 71 10.05 -10.27 -12.74
N TYR A 72 9.05 -9.42 -12.87
CA TYR A 72 8.66 -8.89 -14.17
C TYR A 72 9.77 -7.97 -14.71
N PRO A 73 10.19 -8.10 -15.98
CA PRO A 73 11.26 -7.28 -16.55
C PRO A 73 10.78 -5.83 -16.73
N ILE A 74 11.09 -4.99 -15.75
CA ILE A 74 10.89 -3.54 -15.87
C ILE A 74 11.97 -3.00 -16.80
N PRO A 75 11.61 -2.28 -17.88
CA PRO A 75 12.60 -1.70 -18.77
C PRO A 75 13.49 -0.71 -18.00
N ARG A 76 14.80 -0.76 -18.25
CA ARG A 76 15.72 0.24 -17.68
C ARG A 76 15.34 1.63 -18.18
N ILE A 77 15.62 2.64 -17.37
CA ILE A 77 15.33 4.06 -17.67
C ILE A 77 15.80 4.43 -19.09
N HIS A 78 17.00 4.03 -19.50
CA HIS A 78 17.52 4.31 -20.84
C HIS A 78 16.62 3.78 -21.97
N HIS A 79 16.16 2.52 -21.87
CA HIS A 79 15.25 1.95 -22.88
C HIS A 79 13.89 2.64 -22.94
N ALA A 80 13.44 3.22 -21.83
CA ALA A 80 12.23 4.04 -21.81
C ALA A 80 12.48 5.40 -22.47
N LEU A 81 13.64 6.03 -22.22
CA LEU A 81 14.04 7.31 -22.78
C LEU A 81 14.30 7.27 -24.29
N ASP A 82 14.97 6.22 -24.80
CA ASP A 82 15.19 6.01 -26.24
C ASP A 82 13.86 5.98 -27.03
N LYS A 83 12.80 5.46 -26.41
CA LYS A 83 11.46 5.46 -27.00
C LYS A 83 10.84 6.87 -27.01
N LEU A 84 11.16 7.69 -26.02
CA LEU A 84 10.61 9.04 -25.87
C LEU A 84 11.32 10.08 -26.76
N GLU A 85 12.61 9.89 -27.07
CA GLU A 85 13.40 10.80 -27.91
C GLU A 85 12.78 11.03 -29.30
N LYS A 86 12.06 10.03 -29.83
CA LYS A 86 11.39 10.11 -31.13
C LYS A 86 10.21 11.09 -31.16
N TYR A 87 9.78 11.61 -30.01
CA TYR A 87 8.62 12.48 -29.89
C TYR A 87 9.02 13.92 -29.56
N LYS A 88 8.51 14.88 -30.37
CA LYS A 88 8.78 16.31 -30.21
C LYS A 88 8.11 16.95 -28.99
N TYR A 89 7.03 16.34 -28.50
CA TYR A 89 6.28 16.79 -27.34
C TYR A 89 5.97 15.60 -26.44
N ILE A 90 6.40 15.68 -25.18
CA ILE A 90 6.07 14.68 -24.16
C ILE A 90 5.01 15.29 -23.25
N PRO A 91 3.78 14.76 -23.22
CA PRO A 91 2.75 15.27 -22.33
C PRO A 91 3.11 14.95 -20.88
N ARG A 92 2.89 15.93 -20.00
CA ARG A 92 3.35 15.92 -18.60
C ARG A 92 2.87 14.73 -17.75
N TRP A 93 1.83 14.01 -18.19
CA TRP A 93 1.29 12.82 -17.51
C TRP A 93 2.16 11.57 -17.67
N ILE A 94 3.16 11.60 -18.57
CA ILE A 94 4.06 10.47 -18.87
C ILE A 94 5.35 10.52 -18.03
N VAL A 95 5.58 11.59 -17.26
CA VAL A 95 6.78 11.77 -16.41
C VAL A 95 6.40 11.81 -14.94
#